data_AF-A0A1V8UPA4-F1
#
_entry.id   AF-A0A1V8UPA4-F1
#
_cell.length_a   1.000
_cell.length_b   1.000
_cell.length_c   1.000
_cell.angle_alpha   90.00
_cell.angle_beta   90.00
_cell.angle_gamma   90.00
#
_symmetry.space_group_name_H-M   'P 1'
#
loop_
_entity.id
_entity.type
_entity.pdbx_description
1 polymer ?
#
loop_
_entity_poly.entity_id
_entity_poly.type
_entity_poly.pdbx_seq_one_letter_code
_entity_poly.pdbx_strand_id
1 'polypeptide(L)'
;MQVTLLLLLVGVFRKRFGDLGRRSDEYERLQRKKDLRQGILARDRGKDFRGEGADITIQGNDRTGRPKPLKPWQQALRRGEYSRTLDLVLADEKSGPENTLTLITALRSRGALRATLRDRSDENLIPVLKWVLNNINAPRTLHLTGDVTGAILDLYAGRMGVWLEQGEGEVGWTCLKLVERIGKRVRRTAELAQQAEGCIGVMDLLAMG
;
A
#
# COMPACT_ATOMS: atom_id res chain seq x y z
N MET A 1 60.74 30.09 -36.22
CA MET A 1 59.27 29.96 -36.39
C MET A 1 58.53 29.51 -35.10
N GLN A 2 59.00 29.86 -33.90
CA GLN A 2 58.27 29.56 -32.64
C GLN A 2 57.75 30.80 -31.90
N VAL A 3 58.28 32.00 -32.17
CA VAL A 3 57.89 33.24 -31.46
C VAL A 3 56.53 33.78 -31.95
N THR A 4 56.19 33.59 -33.23
CA THR A 4 54.92 34.05 -33.81
C THR A 4 53.71 33.26 -33.31
N LEU A 5 53.89 31.99 -32.97
CA LEU A 5 52.81 31.13 -32.46
C LEU A 5 52.45 31.47 -31.01
N LEU A 6 53.42 31.85 -30.19
CA LEU A 6 53.20 32.23 -28.78
C LEU A 6 52.46 33.58 -28.66
N LEU A 7 52.76 34.54 -29.53
CA LEU A 7 52.07 35.84 -29.59
C LEU A 7 50.60 35.72 -30.03
N LEU A 8 50.30 34.83 -30.99
CA LEU A 8 48.92 34.56 -31.41
C LEU A 8 48.12 33.86 -30.30
N LEU A 9 48.74 32.93 -29.57
CA LEU A 9 48.08 32.22 -28.46
C LEU A 9 47.80 33.15 -27.28
N VAL A 10 48.74 34.02 -26.90
CA VAL A 10 48.52 35.03 -25.83
C VAL A 10 47.46 36.06 -26.25
N GLY A 11 47.44 36.48 -27.51
CA GLY A 11 46.43 37.41 -28.04
C GLY A 11 45.00 36.84 -28.04
N VAL A 12 44.84 35.58 -28.49
CA VAL A 12 43.54 34.89 -28.50
C VAL A 12 43.08 34.58 -27.07
N PHE A 13 44.00 34.19 -26.18
CA PHE A 13 43.66 33.89 -24.78
C PHE A 13 43.22 35.17 -24.03
N ARG A 14 43.90 36.29 -24.24
CA ARG A 14 43.55 37.59 -23.62
C ARG A 14 42.22 38.15 -24.15
N LYS A 15 41.90 37.98 -25.43
CA LYS A 15 40.61 38.39 -26.00
C LYS A 15 39.44 37.54 -25.49
N ARG A 16 39.66 36.21 -25.34
CA ARG A 16 38.64 35.27 -24.87
C ARG A 16 38.37 35.37 -23.36
N PHE A 17 39.35 35.77 -22.55
CA PHE A 17 39.15 36.06 -21.13
C PHE A 17 38.40 37.37 -20.88
N GLY A 18 38.67 38.43 -21.67
CA GLY A 18 37.95 39.70 -21.56
C GLY A 18 36.44 39.58 -21.86
N ASP A 19 36.06 38.77 -22.86
CA ASP A 19 34.66 38.52 -23.21
C ASP A 19 33.90 37.67 -22.18
N LEU A 20 34.60 36.87 -21.37
CA LEU A 20 33.98 36.13 -20.25
C LEU A 20 33.68 37.06 -19.07
N GLY A 21 34.62 37.96 -18.74
CA GLY A 21 34.42 38.96 -17.69
C GLY A 21 33.23 39.88 -17.99
N ARG A 22 33.13 40.38 -19.23
CA ARG A 22 32.02 41.25 -19.65
C ARG A 22 30.64 40.58 -19.55
N ARG A 23 30.57 39.27 -19.83
CA ARG A 23 29.34 38.47 -19.73
C ARG A 23 28.93 38.18 -18.28
N SER A 24 29.90 37.98 -17.39
CA SER A 24 29.65 37.79 -15.96
C SER A 24 29.07 39.05 -15.32
N ASP A 25 29.64 40.22 -15.65
CA ASP A 25 29.17 41.51 -15.15
C ASP A 25 27.76 41.86 -15.65
N GLU A 26 27.44 41.51 -16.90
CA GLU A 26 26.07 41.67 -17.44
C GLU A 26 25.06 40.75 -16.75
N TYR A 27 25.45 39.50 -16.42
CA TYR A 27 24.62 38.56 -15.69
C TYR A 27 24.31 39.03 -14.26
N GLU A 28 25.32 39.51 -13.53
CA GLU A 28 25.13 40.04 -12.17
C GLU A 28 24.23 41.28 -12.13
N ARG A 29 24.35 42.18 -13.13
CA ARG A 29 23.50 43.37 -13.23
C ARG A 29 22.04 43.01 -13.51
N LEU A 30 21.79 41.96 -14.29
CA LEU A 30 20.43 41.47 -14.57
C LEU A 30 19.79 40.82 -13.34
N GLN A 31 20.57 40.06 -12.55
CA GLN A 31 20.10 39.48 -11.29
C GLN A 31 19.77 40.56 -10.26
N ARG A 32 20.66 41.54 -10.03
CA ARG A 32 20.39 42.65 -9.09
C ARG A 32 19.12 43.45 -9.47
N LYS A 33 18.87 43.65 -10.77
CA LYS A 33 17.64 44.31 -11.24
C LYS A 33 16.37 43.47 -11.00
N LYS A 34 16.45 42.14 -11.05
CA LYS A 34 15.34 41.23 -10.71
C LYS A 34 15.09 41.21 -9.20
N ASP A 35 16.14 41.20 -8.39
CA ASP A 35 16.03 41.16 -6.93
C ASP A 35 15.47 42.48 -6.36
N LEU A 36 15.86 43.64 -6.91
CA LEU A 36 15.26 44.93 -6.54
C LEU A 36 13.76 44.99 -6.86
N ARG A 37 13.30 44.33 -7.93
CA ARG A 37 11.88 44.27 -8.31
C ARG A 37 11.07 43.37 -7.39
N GLN A 38 11.68 42.35 -6.78
CA GLN A 38 10.99 41.46 -5.82
C GLN A 38 10.59 42.22 -4.54
N GLY A 39 11.39 43.17 -4.07
CA GLY A 39 11.04 44.00 -2.90
C GLY A 39 9.84 44.92 -3.14
N ILE A 40 9.74 45.51 -4.34
CA ILE A 40 8.60 46.35 -4.74
C ILE A 40 7.34 45.48 -4.92
N LEU A 41 7.46 44.34 -5.58
CA LEU A 41 6.36 43.37 -5.75
C LEU A 41 5.89 42.76 -4.42
N ALA A 42 6.77 42.57 -3.44
CA ALA A 42 6.40 42.09 -2.11
C ALA A 42 5.62 43.14 -1.30
N ARG A 43 5.87 44.44 -1.55
CA ARG A 43 5.21 45.55 -0.87
C ARG A 43 3.81 45.86 -1.44
N ASP A 44 3.56 45.47 -2.68
CA ASP A 44 2.24 45.60 -3.33
C ASP A 44 1.42 44.29 -3.31
N ARG A 45 1.96 43.17 -2.81
CA ARG A 45 1.17 41.96 -2.52
C ARG A 45 0.18 42.24 -1.39
N GLY A 46 -1.11 42.27 -1.74
CA GLY A 46 -2.22 42.44 -0.79
C GLY A 46 -2.94 43.79 -0.89
N LYS A 47 -2.45 44.76 -1.69
CA LYS A 47 -3.18 46.02 -1.94
C LYS A 47 -4.31 45.90 -2.95
N ASP A 48 -4.28 44.87 -3.78
CA ASP A 48 -5.38 44.54 -4.70
C ASP A 48 -6.45 43.63 -4.06
N PHE A 49 -6.36 43.39 -2.75
CA PHE A 49 -7.34 42.59 -2.02
C PHE A 49 -8.55 43.46 -1.66
N ARG A 50 -9.44 43.69 -2.64
CA ARG A 50 -10.78 44.22 -2.41
C ARG A 50 -11.60 43.10 -1.79
N GLY A 51 -11.82 43.15 -0.48
CA GLY A 51 -12.45 42.09 0.33
C GLY A 51 -13.92 41.78 0.03
N GLU A 52 -14.27 41.53 -1.23
CA GLU A 52 -15.49 40.86 -1.63
C GLU A 52 -15.19 39.37 -1.82
N GLY A 53 -15.48 38.54 -0.81
CA GLY A 53 -15.56 37.08 -0.99
C GLY A 53 -14.65 36.19 -0.15
N ALA A 54 -14.33 36.56 1.10
CA ALA A 54 -13.83 35.58 2.07
C ALA A 54 -14.99 35.06 2.94
N ASP A 55 -16.04 34.54 2.30
CA ASP A 55 -16.74 33.40 2.88
C ASP A 55 -15.74 32.24 2.76
N ILE A 56 -15.25 31.72 3.88
CA ILE A 56 -14.48 30.47 3.85
C ILE A 56 -15.52 29.37 3.63
N THR A 57 -16.05 29.31 2.41
CA THR A 57 -16.64 28.09 1.89
C THR A 57 -15.51 27.10 1.91
N ILE A 58 -15.52 26.22 2.91
CA ILE A 58 -14.82 24.95 2.84
C ILE A 58 -15.30 24.36 1.52
N GLN A 59 -14.47 24.46 0.47
CA GLN A 59 -14.74 23.75 -0.75
C GLN A 59 -14.71 22.28 -0.35
N GLY A 60 -15.90 21.75 -0.08
CA GLY A 60 -16.09 20.37 0.29
C GLY A 60 -15.69 19.57 -0.92
N ASN A 61 -14.40 19.18 -0.97
CA ASN A 61 -13.77 18.32 -1.96
C ASN A 61 -14.39 18.51 -3.35
N ASP A 62 -13.84 19.37 -4.21
CA ASP A 62 -14.22 19.51 -5.62
C ASP A 62 -14.76 18.20 -6.24
N ARG A 63 -16.08 17.98 -6.12
CA ARG A 63 -16.84 16.90 -6.76
C ARG A 63 -17.16 17.28 -8.21
N THR A 64 -16.44 18.24 -8.76
CA THR A 64 -16.47 18.64 -10.17
C THR A 64 -15.76 17.62 -11.07
N GLY A 65 -14.98 16.70 -10.50
CA GLY A 65 -14.58 15.46 -11.15
C GLY A 65 -15.65 14.38 -11.02
N ARG A 66 -16.00 13.71 -12.14
CA ARG A 66 -16.82 12.48 -12.14
C ARG A 66 -16.36 11.57 -10.99
N PRO A 67 -17.27 11.07 -10.13
CA PRO A 67 -16.88 10.19 -9.04
C PRO A 67 -16.08 9.02 -9.62
N LYS A 68 -14.91 8.73 -9.05
CA LYS A 68 -14.07 7.61 -9.50
C LYS A 68 -14.97 6.38 -9.59
N PRO A 69 -15.03 5.70 -10.75
CA PRO A 69 -15.92 4.56 -10.90
C PRO A 69 -15.52 3.53 -9.84
N LEU A 70 -16.50 3.13 -9.01
CA LEU A 70 -16.26 2.13 -7.99
C LEU A 70 -15.86 0.83 -8.67
N LYS A 71 -14.85 0.15 -8.10
CA LYS A 71 -14.47 -1.17 -8.57
C LYS A 71 -15.67 -2.12 -8.49
N PRO A 72 -15.81 -3.11 -9.37
CA PRO A 72 -16.94 -4.04 -9.37
C PRO A 72 -17.18 -4.69 -8.00
N TRP A 73 -16.12 -5.11 -7.31
CA TRP A 73 -16.22 -5.69 -5.96
C TRP A 73 -16.72 -4.67 -4.91
N GLN A 74 -16.35 -3.39 -5.02
CA GLN A 74 -16.83 -2.35 -4.10
C GLN A 74 -18.32 -2.09 -4.27
N GLN A 75 -18.84 -2.21 -5.49
CA GLN A 75 -20.27 -2.10 -5.77
C GLN A 75 -21.04 -3.30 -5.20
N ALA A 76 -20.54 -4.52 -5.42
CA ALA A 76 -21.13 -5.74 -4.84
C ALA A 76 -21.16 -5.68 -3.30
N LEU A 77 -20.10 -5.16 -2.67
CA LEU A 77 -20.03 -4.98 -1.21
C LEU A 77 -21.09 -4.01 -0.68
N ARG A 78 -21.45 -2.97 -1.46
CA ARG A 78 -22.50 -2.01 -1.09
C ARG A 78 -23.90 -2.60 -1.24
N ARG A 79 -24.08 -3.53 -2.19
CA ARG A 79 -25.34 -4.25 -2.42
C ARG A 79 -25.59 -5.37 -1.41
N GLY A 80 -24.58 -5.72 -0.60
CA GLY A 80 -24.67 -6.83 0.36
C GLY A 80 -24.41 -8.21 -0.28
N GLU A 81 -23.95 -8.26 -1.54
CA GLU A 81 -23.59 -9.49 -2.24
C GLU A 81 -22.18 -9.95 -1.82
N TYR A 82 -22.04 -10.38 -0.57
CA TYR A 82 -20.73 -10.62 0.03
C TYR A 82 -19.98 -11.82 -0.60
N SER A 83 -20.68 -12.91 -0.95
CA SER A 83 -20.07 -14.09 -1.57
C SER A 83 -19.45 -13.74 -2.92
N ARG A 84 -20.23 -13.07 -3.78
CA ARG A 84 -19.77 -12.58 -5.08
C ARG A 84 -18.61 -11.61 -4.95
N THR A 85 -18.63 -10.75 -3.93
CA THR A 85 -17.56 -9.78 -3.69
C THR A 85 -16.22 -10.46 -3.46
N LEU A 86 -16.20 -11.53 -2.66
CA LEU A 86 -14.98 -12.29 -2.39
C LEU A 86 -14.47 -12.99 -3.64
N ASP A 87 -15.36 -13.55 -4.46
CA ASP A 87 -14.97 -14.22 -5.71
C ASP A 87 -14.38 -13.22 -6.72
N LEU A 88 -14.96 -12.02 -6.82
CA LEU A 88 -14.44 -10.95 -7.67
C LEU A 88 -13.05 -10.47 -7.24
N VAL A 89 -12.76 -10.44 -5.94
CA VAL A 89 -11.43 -10.06 -5.42
C VAL A 89 -10.43 -11.18 -5.56
N LEU A 90 -10.85 -12.44 -5.41
CA LEU A 90 -9.98 -13.60 -5.58
C LEU A 90 -9.67 -13.90 -7.06
N ALA A 91 -10.60 -13.61 -7.96
CA ALA A 91 -10.40 -13.73 -9.41
C ALA A 91 -9.54 -12.60 -9.99
N ASP A 92 -9.56 -11.42 -9.37
CA ASP A 92 -8.79 -10.26 -9.82
C ASP A 92 -7.38 -10.27 -9.20
N GLU A 93 -6.45 -11.00 -9.82
CA GLU A 93 -5.03 -11.01 -9.43
C GLU A 93 -4.39 -9.60 -9.49
N LYS A 94 -4.97 -8.67 -10.25
CA LYS A 94 -4.49 -7.27 -10.35
C LYS A 94 -4.96 -6.42 -9.18
N SER A 95 -5.97 -6.86 -8.43
CA SER A 95 -6.32 -6.25 -7.16
C SER A 95 -5.24 -6.63 -6.14
N GLY A 96 -4.28 -5.70 -5.94
CA GLY A 96 -3.18 -5.91 -5.00
C GLY A 96 -3.63 -6.36 -3.60
N PRO A 97 -2.71 -6.96 -2.81
CA PRO A 97 -3.03 -7.67 -1.55
C PRO A 97 -3.80 -6.82 -0.53
N GLU A 98 -3.59 -5.51 -0.55
CA GLU A 98 -4.29 -4.52 0.27
C GLU A 98 -5.81 -4.49 0.04
N ASN A 99 -6.28 -4.72 -1.20
CA ASN A 99 -7.72 -4.75 -1.49
C ASN A 99 -8.38 -5.96 -0.84
N THR A 100 -7.73 -7.12 -0.86
CA THR A 100 -8.22 -8.34 -0.22
C THR A 100 -8.27 -8.19 1.29
N LEU A 101 -7.24 -7.58 1.89
CA LEU A 101 -7.24 -7.25 3.31
C LEU A 101 -8.35 -6.27 3.69
N THR A 102 -8.53 -5.22 2.89
CA THR A 102 -9.60 -4.24 3.09
C THR A 102 -10.97 -4.91 3.03
N LEU A 103 -11.19 -5.79 2.05
CA LEU A 103 -12.44 -6.53 1.91
C LEU A 103 -12.71 -7.42 3.13
N ILE A 104 -11.77 -8.27 3.51
CA ILE A 104 -11.97 -9.22 4.62
C ILE A 104 -12.16 -8.46 5.94
N THR A 105 -11.47 -7.34 6.14
CA THR A 105 -11.67 -6.47 7.30
C THR A 105 -13.10 -5.89 7.31
N ALA A 106 -13.61 -5.45 6.16
CA ALA A 106 -14.98 -4.96 6.03
C ALA A 106 -16.03 -6.07 6.23
N LEU A 107 -15.73 -7.31 5.82
CA LEU A 107 -16.60 -8.46 6.08
C LEU A 107 -16.64 -8.84 7.56
N ARG A 108 -15.48 -8.76 8.24
CA ARG A 108 -15.34 -9.00 9.68
C ARG A 108 -16.18 -8.00 10.49
N SER A 109 -16.01 -6.70 10.23
CA SER A 109 -16.72 -5.65 10.98
C SER A 109 -18.25 -5.70 10.80
N ARG A 110 -18.71 -6.27 9.70
CA ARG A 110 -20.15 -6.46 9.40
C ARG A 110 -20.70 -7.81 9.86
N GLY A 111 -19.86 -8.71 10.41
CA GLY A 111 -20.27 -10.07 10.78
C GLY A 111 -20.65 -10.96 9.59
N ALA A 112 -20.38 -10.52 8.36
CA ALA A 112 -20.80 -11.22 7.14
C ALA A 112 -19.89 -12.39 6.76
N LEU A 113 -18.74 -12.54 7.44
CA LEU A 113 -17.71 -13.53 7.08
C LEU A 113 -18.24 -14.97 7.11
N ARG A 114 -18.98 -15.36 8.17
CA ARG A 114 -19.53 -16.73 8.26
C ARG A 114 -20.58 -16.98 7.18
N ALA A 115 -21.42 -15.98 6.88
CA ALA A 115 -22.45 -16.07 5.85
C ALA A 115 -21.82 -16.24 4.45
N THR A 116 -20.72 -15.55 4.16
CA THR A 116 -20.02 -15.70 2.87
C THR A 116 -19.37 -17.06 2.64
N LEU A 117 -19.01 -17.75 3.73
CA LEU A 117 -18.28 -19.00 3.68
C LEU A 117 -19.18 -20.23 3.72
N ARG A 118 -20.44 -20.11 4.18
CA ARG A 118 -21.33 -21.27 4.38
C ARG A 118 -21.69 -22.00 3.08
N ASP A 119 -22.11 -21.26 2.06
CA ASP A 119 -22.68 -21.83 0.82
C ASP A 119 -21.66 -21.96 -0.32
N ARG A 120 -20.38 -22.17 0.02
CA ARG A 120 -19.31 -22.30 -0.99
C ARG A 120 -19.03 -23.76 -1.34
N SER A 121 -18.84 -23.97 -2.65
CA SER A 121 -18.28 -25.20 -3.22
C SER A 121 -16.81 -25.36 -2.85
N ASP A 122 -16.35 -26.60 -2.89
CA ASP A 122 -15.00 -26.99 -2.45
C ASP A 122 -13.91 -26.33 -3.32
N GLU A 123 -14.19 -26.12 -4.61
CA GLU A 123 -13.30 -25.42 -5.55
C GLU A 123 -13.04 -23.96 -5.15
N ASN A 124 -14.10 -23.26 -4.69
CA ASN A 124 -14.02 -21.85 -4.30
C ASN A 124 -13.38 -21.65 -2.91
N LEU A 125 -13.20 -22.73 -2.14
CA LEU A 125 -12.54 -22.69 -0.84
C LEU A 125 -11.01 -22.67 -0.98
N ILE A 126 -10.47 -23.31 -2.02
CA ILE A 126 -9.03 -23.36 -2.30
C ILE A 126 -8.36 -21.98 -2.35
N PRO A 127 -8.85 -20.99 -3.12
CA PRO A 127 -8.20 -19.68 -3.19
C PRO A 127 -8.21 -18.95 -1.83
N VAL A 128 -9.25 -19.14 -1.02
CA VAL A 128 -9.34 -18.58 0.34
C VAL A 128 -8.29 -19.21 1.24
N LEU A 129 -8.15 -20.55 1.22
CA LEU A 129 -7.15 -21.27 2.01
C LEU A 129 -5.72 -20.92 1.59
N LYS A 130 -5.47 -20.76 0.28
CA LYS A 130 -4.16 -20.29 -0.23
C LYS A 130 -3.87 -18.86 0.25
N TRP A 131 -4.87 -17.99 0.24
CA TRP A 131 -4.73 -16.64 0.75
C TRP A 131 -4.38 -16.63 2.24
N VAL A 132 -5.08 -17.42 3.05
CA VAL A 132 -4.78 -17.62 4.48
C VAL A 132 -3.33 -18.08 4.64
N LEU A 133 -2.94 -19.14 3.93
CA LEU A 133 -1.60 -19.72 4.00
C LEU A 133 -0.49 -18.67 3.76
N ASN A 134 -0.67 -17.78 2.80
CA ASN A 134 0.30 -16.74 2.47
C ASN A 134 0.37 -15.60 3.50
N ASN A 135 -0.73 -15.30 4.19
CA ASN A 135 -0.83 -14.16 5.11
C ASN A 135 -0.61 -14.53 6.59
N ILE A 136 -0.47 -15.81 6.95
CA ILE A 136 -0.23 -16.25 8.36
C ILE A 136 1.05 -15.63 8.95
N ASN A 137 2.10 -15.47 8.16
CA ASN A 137 3.39 -14.99 8.66
C ASN A 137 3.42 -13.48 8.89
N ALA A 138 2.43 -12.74 8.36
CA ALA A 138 2.40 -11.29 8.49
C ALA A 138 1.69 -10.90 9.81
N PRO A 139 2.39 -10.26 10.77
CA PRO A 139 1.83 -9.98 12.09
C PRO A 139 0.62 -9.05 12.03
N ARG A 140 0.58 -8.13 11.05
CA ARG A 140 -0.55 -7.19 10.84
C ARG A 140 -1.86 -7.91 10.55
N THR A 141 -1.81 -9.06 9.89
CA THR A 141 -2.98 -9.77 9.39
C THR A 141 -3.35 -10.97 10.25
N LEU A 142 -2.54 -11.29 11.26
CA LEU A 142 -2.67 -12.50 12.07
C LEU A 142 -4.05 -12.66 12.70
N HIS A 143 -4.60 -11.62 13.33
CA HIS A 143 -5.94 -11.67 13.94
C HIS A 143 -7.03 -11.96 12.89
N LEU A 144 -6.93 -11.31 11.74
CA LEU A 144 -7.89 -11.47 10.65
C LEU A 144 -7.81 -12.86 10.04
N THR A 145 -6.59 -13.36 9.83
CA THR A 145 -6.33 -14.71 9.34
C THR A 145 -6.79 -15.77 10.34
N GLY A 146 -6.63 -15.54 11.64
CA GLY A 146 -7.15 -16.40 12.71
C GLY A 146 -8.66 -16.49 12.71
N ASP A 147 -9.36 -15.36 12.61
CA ASP A 147 -10.83 -15.32 12.54
C ASP A 147 -11.38 -16.04 11.31
N VAL A 148 -10.74 -15.85 10.15
CA VAL A 148 -11.09 -16.55 8.91
C VAL A 148 -10.85 -18.05 9.04
N THR A 149 -9.71 -18.45 9.58
CA THR A 149 -9.36 -19.87 9.76
C THR A 149 -10.33 -20.54 10.72
N GLY A 150 -10.65 -19.91 11.86
CA GLY A 150 -11.62 -20.40 12.83
C GLY A 150 -13.03 -20.52 12.24
N ALA A 151 -13.47 -19.56 11.41
CA ALA A 151 -14.75 -19.65 10.72
C ALA A 151 -14.80 -20.80 9.69
N ILE A 152 -13.71 -21.03 8.95
CA ILE A 152 -13.62 -22.15 8.00
C ILE A 152 -13.63 -23.48 8.74
N LEU A 153 -12.84 -23.62 9.80
CA LEU A 153 -12.76 -24.86 10.57
C LEU A 153 -14.12 -25.23 11.17
N ASP A 154 -14.85 -24.27 11.75
CA ASP A 154 -16.17 -24.53 12.32
C ASP A 154 -17.21 -24.95 11.26
N LEU A 155 -17.24 -24.26 10.10
CA LEU A 155 -18.21 -24.56 9.05
C LEU A 155 -17.92 -25.85 8.27
N TYR A 156 -16.65 -26.21 8.13
CA TYR A 156 -16.22 -27.31 7.28
C TYR A 156 -15.69 -28.52 8.05
N ALA A 157 -15.57 -28.48 9.38
CA ALA A 157 -15.11 -29.63 10.18
C ALA A 157 -15.88 -30.93 9.85
N GLY A 158 -17.21 -30.85 9.71
CA GLY A 158 -18.02 -32.01 9.32
C GLY A 158 -17.75 -32.51 7.90
N ARG A 159 -17.46 -31.59 6.96
CA ARG A 159 -17.12 -31.95 5.56
C ARG A 159 -15.70 -32.52 5.44
N MET A 160 -14.78 -32.15 6.33
CA MET A 160 -13.42 -32.68 6.33
C MET A 160 -13.38 -34.19 6.61
N GLY A 161 -14.31 -34.72 7.41
CA GLY A 161 -14.43 -36.17 7.61
C GLY A 161 -14.81 -36.89 6.32
N VAL A 162 -15.77 -36.34 5.57
CA VAL A 162 -16.20 -36.90 4.27
C VAL A 162 -15.06 -36.84 3.23
N TRP A 163 -14.32 -35.74 3.18
CA TRP A 163 -13.16 -35.62 2.28
C TRP A 163 -12.05 -36.63 2.61
N LEU A 164 -11.91 -37.03 3.88
CA LEU A 164 -10.94 -38.05 4.28
C LEU A 164 -11.34 -39.43 3.78
N GLU A 165 -12.64 -39.76 3.82
CA GLU A 165 -13.19 -41.04 3.36
C GLU A 165 -13.14 -41.19 1.83
N GLN A 166 -13.28 -40.08 1.09
CA GLN A 166 -13.27 -40.08 -0.38
C GLN A 166 -11.89 -40.39 -1.00
N GLY A 167 -10.80 -40.32 -0.24
CA GLY A 167 -9.46 -40.72 -0.67
C GLY A 167 -8.71 -39.70 -1.53
N GLU A 168 -7.48 -40.07 -1.94
CA GLU A 168 -6.58 -39.19 -2.70
C GLU A 168 -7.03 -39.07 -4.18
N GLY A 169 -7.64 -37.94 -4.55
CA GLY A 169 -8.00 -37.65 -5.94
C GLY A 169 -9.01 -36.52 -6.10
N GLU A 170 -9.83 -36.31 -5.07
CA GLU A 170 -10.86 -35.28 -5.06
C GLU A 170 -10.33 -33.89 -4.65
N VAL A 171 -11.06 -32.84 -5.05
CA VAL A 171 -10.76 -31.43 -4.70
C VAL A 171 -10.63 -31.24 -3.19
N GLY A 172 -11.43 -31.99 -2.41
CA GLY A 172 -11.40 -32.04 -0.94
C GLY A 172 -10.04 -32.43 -0.35
N TRP A 173 -9.29 -33.32 -1.01
CA TRP A 173 -7.96 -33.73 -0.55
C TRP A 173 -6.96 -32.56 -0.60
N THR A 174 -7.08 -31.69 -1.61
CA THR A 174 -6.25 -30.49 -1.72
C THR A 174 -6.57 -29.50 -0.60
N CYS A 175 -7.85 -29.32 -0.27
CA CYS A 175 -8.29 -28.52 0.87
C CYS A 175 -7.72 -29.04 2.19
N LEU A 176 -7.77 -30.35 2.41
CA LEU A 176 -7.25 -30.99 3.63
C LEU A 176 -5.73 -30.78 3.76
N LYS A 177 -4.97 -31.00 2.69
CA LYS A 177 -3.52 -30.72 2.66
C LYS A 177 -3.19 -29.25 2.94
N LEU A 178 -4.02 -28.31 2.48
CA LEU A 178 -3.83 -26.88 2.77
C LEU A 178 -4.09 -26.57 4.24
N VAL A 179 -5.14 -27.15 4.84
CA VAL A 179 -5.44 -26.99 6.28
C VAL A 179 -4.31 -27.57 7.13
N GLU A 180 -3.78 -28.74 6.78
CA GLU A 180 -2.64 -29.33 7.50
C GLU A 180 -1.40 -28.42 7.42
N ARG A 181 -1.11 -27.85 6.24
CA ARG A 181 0.00 -26.88 6.09
C ARG A 181 -0.20 -25.62 6.91
N ILE A 182 -1.44 -25.10 6.97
CA ILE A 182 -1.81 -23.98 7.83
C ILE A 182 -1.52 -24.34 9.29
N GLY A 183 -1.97 -25.50 9.77
CA GLY A 183 -1.71 -25.98 11.13
C GLY A 183 -0.21 -26.08 11.45
N LYS A 184 0.60 -26.63 10.54
CA LYS A 184 2.06 -26.70 10.70
C LYS A 184 2.70 -25.30 10.80
N ARG A 185 2.24 -24.34 10.00
CA ARG A 185 2.74 -22.95 10.07
C ARG A 185 2.32 -22.26 11.36
N VAL A 186 1.05 -22.38 11.76
CA VAL A 186 0.54 -21.80 13.01
C VAL A 186 1.31 -22.32 14.22
N ARG A 187 1.59 -23.63 14.25
CA ARG A 187 2.42 -24.24 15.29
C ARG A 187 3.82 -23.63 15.34
N ARG A 188 4.50 -23.52 14.20
CA ARG A 188 5.83 -22.90 14.12
C ARG A 188 5.80 -21.44 14.60
N THR A 189 4.79 -20.67 14.21
CA THR A 189 4.66 -19.28 14.65
C THR A 189 4.40 -19.16 16.15
N ALA A 190 3.65 -20.10 16.73
CA ALA A 190 3.41 -20.15 18.17
C ALA A 190 4.68 -20.51 18.95
N GLU A 191 5.47 -21.47 18.46
CA GLU A 191 6.77 -21.83 19.03
C GLU A 191 7.75 -20.62 19.02
N LEU A 192 7.81 -19.88 17.91
CA LEU A 192 8.62 -18.65 17.81
C LEU A 192 8.13 -17.55 18.76
N ALA A 193 6.82 -17.36 18.90
CA ALA A 193 6.25 -16.39 19.83
C ALA A 193 6.60 -16.75 21.29
N GLN A 194 6.50 -18.03 21.66
CA GLN A 194 6.88 -18.51 22.99
C GLN A 194 8.37 -18.26 23.30
N GLN A 195 9.26 -18.47 22.32
CA GLN A 195 10.69 -18.18 22.47
C GLN A 195 10.95 -16.67 22.64
N ALA A 196 10.24 -15.84 21.87
CA ALA A 196 10.38 -14.39 21.96
C ALA A 196 9.95 -13.85 23.33
N GLU A 197 8.81 -14.32 23.87
CA GLU A 197 8.35 -13.95 25.22
C GLU A 197 9.34 -14.36 26.31
N GLY A 198 9.96 -15.56 26.17
CA GLY A 198 11.02 -15.99 27.08
C GLY A 198 12.23 -15.04 27.06
N CYS A 199 12.67 -14.59 25.88
CA CYS A 199 13.76 -13.63 25.75
C CYS A 199 13.39 -12.26 26.33
N ILE A 200 12.16 -11.78 26.11
CA ILE A 200 11.66 -10.52 26.67
C ILE A 200 11.72 -10.56 28.20
N GLY A 201 11.23 -11.64 28.82
CA GLY A 201 11.30 -11.80 30.28
C GLY A 201 12.73 -11.77 30.83
N VAL A 202 13.69 -12.37 30.12
CA VAL A 202 15.12 -12.29 30.48
C VAL A 202 15.66 -10.87 30.35
N MET A 203 15.31 -10.16 29.28
CA MET A 203 15.72 -8.77 29.08
C MET A 203 15.16 -7.84 30.17
N ASP A 204 13.91 -8.05 30.58
CA ASP A 204 13.29 -7.27 31.66
C ASP A 204 13.98 -7.50 33.01
N LEU A 205 14.35 -8.75 33.32
CA LEU A 205 15.13 -9.06 34.52
C LEU A 205 16.50 -8.38 34.54
N LEU A 206 17.18 -8.33 33.38
CA LEU A 206 18.47 -7.63 33.26
C LEU A 206 18.33 -6.12 33.32
N ALA A 207 17.20 -5.55 32.88
CA ALA A 207 16.96 -4.11 32.94
C ALA A 207 16.62 -3.62 34.36
N MET A 208 16.13 -4.51 35.24
CA MET A 208 15.76 -4.19 36.62
C MET A 208 16.92 -4.31 37.63
N GLY A 209 17.99 -5.05 37.30
CA GLY A 209 19.16 -5.26 38.16
C GLY A 209 20.30 -4.30 37.84
#